data_AF-A0A8S3ILT8-F1
#
_entry.id   AF-A0A8S3ILT8-F1
#
_cell.length_a   1.000
_cell.length_b   1.000
_cell.length_c   1.000
_cell.angle_alpha   90.00
_cell.angle_beta   90.00
_cell.angle_gamma   90.00
#
_symmetry.space_group_name_H-M   'P 1'
#
loop_
_entity.id
_entity.type
_entity.pdbx_description
1 polymer ?
#
loop_
_entity_poly.entity_id
_entity_poly.type
_entity_poly.pdbx_seq_one_letter_code
_entity_poly.pdbx_strand_id
1 'polypeptide(L)'
;MIGQSNESNPLVTLSHERYLVNPDTCRKYHSQMSDYFLGIWAGCSKPFQFSENQKRMFNLQTTDGEADRKVPAQPVIFTASTTATNASNTSTVRYNLRKLSELPFQLIRSQREDDLYTHVLFNYDFIHAKLS
;
A
#
# COMPACT_ATOMS: atom_id res chain seq x y z
N MET A 1 -12.92 34.10 23.88
CA MET A 1 -11.96 33.06 23.43
C MET A 1 -12.45 31.73 23.93
N ILE A 2 -13.22 31.00 23.12
CA ILE A 2 -13.71 29.66 23.48
C ILE A 2 -12.66 28.69 22.94
N GLY A 3 -11.87 28.11 23.85
CA GLY A 3 -10.99 26.99 23.53
C GLY A 3 -11.86 25.79 23.19
N GLN A 4 -11.84 25.36 21.93
CA GLN A 4 -12.40 24.08 21.57
C GLN A 4 -11.47 23.00 22.13
N SER A 5 -11.93 22.31 23.17
CA SER A 5 -11.39 21.02 23.57
C SER A 5 -11.48 20.09 22.37
N ASN A 6 -10.31 19.67 21.87
CA ASN A 6 -10.16 18.75 20.76
C ASN A 6 -10.60 17.35 21.22
N GLU A 7 -11.90 17.10 21.32
CA GLU A 7 -12.44 15.77 21.62
C GLU A 7 -12.10 14.86 20.44
N SER A 8 -11.12 13.97 20.65
CA SER A 8 -10.77 12.94 19.68
C SER A 8 -12.01 12.08 19.41
N ASN A 9 -12.40 11.95 18.14
CA ASN A 9 -13.54 11.15 17.72
C ASN A 9 -13.46 9.74 18.37
N PRO A 10 -14.48 9.31 19.14
CA PRO A 10 -14.42 8.08 19.92
C PRO A 10 -14.20 6.85 19.04
N LEU A 11 -14.69 6.85 17.79
CA LEU A 11 -14.45 5.76 16.85
C LEU A 11 -12.98 5.64 16.45
N VAL A 12 -12.29 6.78 16.31
CA VAL A 12 -10.85 6.81 15.99
C VAL A 12 -10.05 6.26 17.16
N THR A 13 -10.36 6.71 18.38
CA THR A 13 -9.69 6.24 19.60
C THR A 13 -9.89 4.74 19.82
N LEU A 14 -11.14 4.26 19.77
CA LEU A 14 -11.46 2.82 19.90
C LEU A 14 -10.79 1.96 18.82
N SER A 15 -10.75 2.44 17.58
CA SER A 15 -10.09 1.71 16.49
C SER A 15 -8.58 1.61 16.72
N HIS A 16 -7.96 2.70 17.18
CA HIS A 16 -6.54 2.72 17.51
C HIS A 16 -6.22 1.75 18.65
N GLU A 17 -7.02 1.77 19.72
CA GLU A 17 -6.89 0.87 20.87
C GLU A 17 -7.01 -0.61 20.49
N ARG A 18 -7.93 -0.95 19.59
CA ARG A 18 -8.14 -2.34 19.18
C ARG A 18 -7.10 -2.86 18.20
N TYR A 19 -6.66 -2.05 17.25
CA TYR A 19 -5.92 -2.54 16.08
C TYR A 19 -4.49 -2.03 15.97
N LEU A 20 -4.16 -0.89 16.61
CA LEU A 20 -2.89 -0.18 16.38
C LEU A 20 -2.04 -0.02 17.66
N VAL A 21 -2.44 -0.62 18.78
CA VAL A 21 -1.66 -0.59 20.03
C VAL A 21 -0.38 -1.41 19.93
N ASN A 22 -0.45 -2.60 19.34
CA ASN A 22 0.72 -3.48 19.23
C ASN A 22 1.67 -2.94 18.12
N PRO A 23 2.92 -2.55 18.46
CA PRO A 23 3.87 -2.01 17.49
C PRO A 23 4.19 -2.98 16.34
N ASP A 24 4.24 -4.28 16.61
CA ASP A 24 4.54 -5.30 15.59
C ASP A 24 3.40 -5.47 14.61
N THR A 25 2.16 -5.44 15.11
CA THR A 25 0.96 -5.43 14.27
C THR A 25 0.89 -4.17 13.41
N CYS A 26 1.20 -3.02 14.00
CA CYS A 26 1.23 -1.74 13.32
C CYS A 26 2.28 -1.74 12.18
N ARG A 27 3.51 -2.19 12.49
CA ARG A 27 4.59 -2.39 11.52
C ARG A 27 4.18 -3.34 10.40
N LYS A 28 3.52 -4.46 10.73
CA LYS A 28 3.01 -5.42 9.74
C LYS A 28 2.02 -4.76 8.78
N TYR A 29 1.12 -3.92 9.26
CA TYR A 29 0.19 -3.19 8.39
C TYR A 29 0.90 -2.20 7.48
N HIS A 30 1.88 -1.44 8.00
CA HIS A 30 2.72 -0.56 7.17
C HIS A 30 3.51 -1.34 6.11
N SER A 31 4.01 -2.54 6.44
CA SER A 31 4.69 -3.40 5.48
C SER A 31 3.73 -3.88 4.38
N GLN A 32 2.52 -4.31 4.75
CA GLN A 32 1.51 -4.75 3.78
C GLN A 32 1.06 -3.61 2.86
N MET A 33 0.96 -2.39 3.38
CA MET A 33 0.64 -1.21 2.57
C MET A 33 1.79 -0.85 1.62
N SER A 34 3.04 -1.02 2.08
CA SER A 34 4.22 -0.86 1.22
C SER A 34 4.20 -1.85 0.06
N ASP A 35 3.88 -3.13 0.31
CA ASP A 35 3.76 -4.15 -0.76
C ASP A 35 2.71 -3.78 -1.80
N TYR A 36 1.58 -3.20 -1.36
CA TYR A 36 0.54 -2.72 -2.27
C TYR A 36 1.06 -1.61 -3.18
N PHE A 37 1.70 -0.57 -2.62
CA PHE A 37 2.24 0.53 -3.41
C PHE A 37 3.45 0.14 -4.25
N LEU A 38 4.26 -0.82 -3.83
CA LEU A 38 5.32 -1.40 -4.64
C LEU A 38 4.76 -2.25 -5.79
N GLY A 39 3.53 -2.76 -5.65
CA GLY A 39 2.89 -3.59 -6.67
C GLY A 39 3.37 -5.04 -6.66
N ILE A 40 3.93 -5.53 -5.54
CA ILE A 40 4.50 -6.89 -5.42
C ILE A 40 3.48 -7.97 -5.79
N TRP A 41 2.22 -7.75 -5.42
CA TRP A 41 1.14 -8.72 -5.62
C TRP A 41 0.32 -8.45 -6.90
N ALA A 42 0.79 -7.56 -7.78
CA ALA A 42 0.10 -7.27 -9.03
C ALA A 42 0.29 -8.41 -10.03
N GLY A 43 -0.79 -9.13 -10.34
CA GLY A 43 -0.74 -10.29 -11.25
C GLY A 43 -0.13 -11.56 -10.65
N CYS A 44 0.10 -11.59 -9.33
CA CYS A 44 0.65 -12.74 -8.61
C CYS A 44 -0.26 -13.19 -7.46
N SER A 45 -0.21 -14.47 -7.13
CA SER A 45 -0.95 -15.02 -5.98
C SER A 45 -0.34 -14.51 -4.67
N LYS A 46 -1.18 -13.99 -3.78
CA LYS A 46 -0.77 -13.51 -2.47
C LYS A 46 -0.90 -14.63 -1.44
N PRO A 47 0.17 -14.96 -0.68
CA PRO A 47 0.10 -15.96 0.36
C PRO A 47 -0.74 -15.50 1.54
N PHE A 48 -1.40 -16.44 2.19
CA PHE A 48 -2.16 -16.25 3.42
C PHE A 48 -2.18 -17.55 4.23
N GLN A 49 -2.57 -17.44 5.49
CA GLN A 49 -2.63 -18.59 6.39
C GLN A 49 -4.04 -18.76 6.93
N PHE A 50 -4.51 -20.00 6.88
CA PHE A 50 -5.72 -20.44 7.54
C PHE A 50 -5.46 -20.64 9.04
N SER A 51 -6.48 -20.38 9.85
CA SER A 51 -6.45 -20.82 11.24
C SER A 51 -6.56 -22.35 11.33
N GLU A 52 -6.11 -22.92 12.43
CA GLU A 52 -6.19 -24.37 12.64
C GLU A 52 -7.63 -24.89 12.58
N ASN A 53 -8.59 -24.08 13.05
CA ASN A 53 -10.01 -24.41 12.94
C ASN A 53 -10.48 -24.41 11.48
N GLN A 54 -10.06 -23.44 10.67
CA GLN A 54 -10.37 -23.39 9.24
C GLN A 54 -9.76 -24.56 8.50
N LYS A 55 -8.52 -24.94 8.83
CA LYS A 55 -7.85 -26.12 8.27
C LYS A 55 -8.71 -27.39 8.47
N ARG A 56 -9.20 -27.60 9.70
CA ARG A 56 -10.10 -28.74 10.01
C ARG A 56 -11.43 -28.65 9.30
N MET A 57 -12.08 -27.48 9.31
CA MET A 57 -13.38 -27.29 8.67
C MET A 57 -13.34 -27.51 7.15
N PHE A 58 -12.25 -27.08 6.50
CA PHE A 58 -12.06 -27.19 5.06
C PHE A 58 -11.29 -28.45 4.66
N ASN A 59 -10.96 -29.34 5.60
CA ASN A 59 -10.16 -30.56 5.38
C ASN A 59 -8.84 -30.29 4.60
N LEU A 60 -8.13 -29.23 4.96
CA LEU A 60 -6.89 -28.82 4.30
C LEU A 60 -5.67 -29.56 4.90
N GLN A 61 -4.70 -29.90 4.06
CA GLN A 61 -3.46 -30.58 4.47
C GLN A 61 -2.46 -29.64 5.15
N THR A 62 -2.37 -28.41 4.67
CA THR A 62 -1.53 -27.34 5.22
C THR A 62 -2.38 -26.13 5.63
N THR A 63 -1.83 -25.31 6.52
CA THR A 63 -2.39 -23.99 6.87
C THR A 63 -2.08 -22.93 5.83
N ASP A 64 -1.10 -23.17 4.95
CA ASP A 64 -0.69 -22.18 3.95
C ASP A 64 -1.62 -22.23 2.72
N GLY A 65 -1.98 -21.05 2.23
CA GLY A 65 -2.78 -20.89 1.03
C GLY A 65 -2.28 -19.72 0.19
N GLU A 66 -2.56 -19.76 -1.11
CA GLU A 66 -2.24 -18.68 -2.03
C GLU A 66 -3.43 -18.42 -2.93
N ALA A 67 -3.70 -17.14 -3.21
CA ALA A 67 -4.77 -16.76 -4.12
C ALA A 67 -4.43 -15.46 -4.84
N ASP A 68 -4.73 -15.42 -6.14
CA ASP A 68 -4.69 -14.18 -6.91
C ASP A 68 -5.85 -13.27 -6.46
N ARG A 69 -5.51 -12.16 -5.81
CA ARG A 69 -6.48 -11.17 -5.33
C ARG A 69 -6.79 -10.09 -6.36
N LYS A 70 -6.30 -10.23 -7.60
CA LYS A 70 -6.45 -9.27 -8.70
C LYS A 70 -6.01 -7.86 -8.28
N VAL A 71 -4.90 -7.77 -7.52
CA VAL A 71 -4.38 -6.49 -7.04
C VAL A 71 -3.90 -5.68 -8.25
N PRO A 72 -4.33 -4.42 -8.39
CA PRO A 72 -3.88 -3.59 -9.51
C PRO A 72 -2.41 -3.20 -9.34
N ALA A 73 -1.67 -3.17 -10.44
CA ALA A 73 -0.34 -2.59 -10.46
C ALA A 73 -0.38 -1.11 -10.02
N GLN A 74 0.66 -0.68 -9.31
CA GLN A 74 0.81 0.69 -8.83
C GLN A 74 2.00 1.36 -9.52
N PRO A 75 1.90 1.75 -10.80
CA PRO A 75 2.98 2.46 -11.48
C PRO A 75 3.14 3.88 -10.92
N VAL A 76 4.34 4.45 -11.08
CA VAL A 76 4.61 5.87 -10.73
C VAL A 76 3.91 6.81 -11.71
N ILE A 77 3.85 6.42 -12.99
CA ILE A 77 3.22 7.16 -14.08
C ILE A 77 2.12 6.28 -14.68
N PHE A 78 0.92 6.83 -14.81
CA PHE A 78 -0.15 6.18 -15.56
C PHE A 78 0.04 6.48 -17.05
N THR A 79 0.45 5.47 -17.83
CA THR A 79 0.43 5.56 -19.29
C THR A 79 -1.02 5.45 -19.75
N ALA A 80 -1.59 6.53 -20.26
CA ALA A 80 -2.84 6.43 -21.01
C ALA A 80 -2.57 5.59 -22.25
N SER A 81 -3.32 4.49 -22.45
CA SER A 81 -3.21 3.78 -23.72
C SER A 81 -3.63 4.74 -24.83
N THR A 82 -2.82 4.82 -25.88
CA THR A 82 -3.01 5.64 -27.09
C THR A 82 -4.23 5.21 -27.93
N THR A 83 -5.21 4.55 -27.33
CA THR A 83 -6.44 4.07 -27.97
C THR A 83 -7.63 5.01 -27.76
N ALA A 84 -7.44 6.13 -27.05
CA ALA A 84 -8.43 7.20 -27.02
C ALA A 84 -8.35 8.00 -28.33
N THR A 85 -9.14 7.54 -29.29
CA THR A 85 -9.61 8.30 -30.46
C THR A 85 -9.87 9.77 -30.08
N ASN A 86 -9.28 10.68 -30.86
CA ASN A 86 -9.38 12.15 -30.85
C ASN A 86 -8.14 12.88 -30.32
N ALA A 87 -7.21 13.07 -31.27
CA ALA A 87 -6.35 14.22 -31.48
C ALA A 87 -6.50 15.39 -30.49
N SER A 88 -5.67 15.38 -29.45
CA SER A 88 -4.99 16.60 -29.00
C SER A 88 -3.57 16.18 -28.61
N ASN A 89 -2.57 16.77 -29.26
CA ASN A 89 -1.16 16.38 -29.19
C ASN A 89 -0.48 16.78 -27.86
N THR A 90 -1.22 16.75 -26.75
CA THR A 90 -0.71 17.07 -25.42
C THR A 90 -0.86 15.83 -24.56
N SER A 91 0.16 14.95 -24.60
CA SER A 91 0.23 13.82 -23.67
C SER A 91 0.44 14.38 -22.26
N THR A 92 -0.65 14.55 -21.51
CA THR A 92 -0.56 14.95 -20.10
C THR A 92 -0.08 13.76 -19.29
N VAL A 93 1.16 13.83 -18.81
CA VAL A 93 1.72 12.81 -17.93
C VAL A 93 0.94 12.82 -16.62
N ARG A 94 0.32 11.69 -16.27
CA ARG A 94 -0.46 11.56 -15.04
C ARG A 94 0.32 10.75 -14.00
N TYR A 95 0.79 11.41 -12.96
CA TYR A 95 1.51 10.77 -11.86
C TYR A 95 0.57 10.14 -10.82
N ASN A 96 1.03 9.07 -10.18
CA ASN A 96 0.35 8.45 -9.03
C ASN A 96 0.69 9.19 -7.74
N LEU A 97 -0.02 10.29 -7.48
CA LEU A 97 0.21 11.15 -6.32
C LEU A 97 0.11 10.38 -4.99
N ARG A 98 -0.81 9.41 -4.89
CA ARG A 98 -0.97 8.60 -3.68
C ARG A 98 0.26 7.72 -3.44
N LYS A 99 0.82 7.09 -4.47
CA LYS A 99 2.08 6.33 -4.33
C LYS A 99 3.24 7.24 -3.92
N LEU A 100 3.32 8.44 -4.49
CA LEU A 100 4.39 9.40 -4.19
C LEU A 100 4.33 9.93 -2.75
N SER A 101 3.13 10.10 -2.18
CA SER A 101 2.93 10.56 -0.81
C SER A 101 3.01 9.43 0.22
N GLU A 102 2.35 8.30 -0.05
CA GLU A 102 2.18 7.22 0.92
C GLU A 102 3.38 6.29 0.99
N LEU A 103 3.95 5.86 -0.14
CA LEU A 103 5.00 4.83 -0.14
C LEU A 103 6.18 5.16 0.80
N PRO A 104 6.75 6.39 0.80
CA PRO A 104 7.82 6.73 1.73
C PRO A 104 7.38 6.65 3.20
N PHE A 105 6.17 7.11 3.51
CA PHE A 105 5.61 7.09 4.86
C PHE A 105 5.44 5.64 5.38
N GLN A 106 4.97 4.74 4.52
CA GLN A 106 4.74 3.34 4.87
C GLN A 106 6.07 2.56 5.03
N LEU A 107 7.07 2.82 4.17
CA LEU A 107 8.39 2.18 4.24
C LEU A 107 9.15 2.58 5.52
N ILE A 108 9.13 3.86 5.89
CA ILE A 108 9.77 4.34 7.12
C ILE A 108 9.15 3.67 8.35
N ARG A 109 7.81 3.58 8.43
CA ARG A 109 7.13 2.96 9.58
C ARG A 109 7.21 1.44 9.61
N SER A 110 7.45 0.79 8.47
CA SER A 110 7.72 -0.64 8.42
C SER A 110 9.19 -1.00 8.67
N GLN A 111 10.09 0.01 8.78
CA GLN A 111 11.53 -0.16 8.94
C GLN A 111 12.17 -0.96 7.79
N ARG A 112 11.68 -0.74 6.56
CA ARG A 112 12.21 -1.34 5.33
C ARG A 112 13.12 -0.35 4.61
N GLU A 113 14.30 -0.14 5.17
CA GLU A 113 15.25 0.88 4.70
C GLU A 113 15.81 0.55 3.31
N ASP A 114 16.12 -0.71 3.03
CA ASP A 114 16.63 -1.14 1.73
C ASP A 114 15.66 -0.82 0.58
N ASP A 115 14.37 -1.08 0.79
CA ASP A 115 13.31 -0.77 -0.16
C ASP A 115 13.10 0.75 -0.29
N LEU A 116 13.24 1.49 0.81
CA LEU A 116 13.18 2.96 0.81
C LEU A 116 14.31 3.55 -0.04
N TYR A 117 15.53 3.06 0.12
CA TYR A 117 16.67 3.50 -0.67
C TYR A 117 16.48 3.17 -2.15
N THR A 118 16.10 1.93 -2.45
CA THR A 118 16.00 1.43 -3.82
C THR A 118 14.85 2.03 -4.62
N HIS A 119 13.67 2.19 -4.00
CA HIS A 119 12.45 2.57 -4.72
C HIS A 119 12.05 4.04 -4.54
N VAL A 120 12.62 4.76 -3.58
CA VAL A 120 12.23 6.14 -3.27
C VAL A 120 13.43 7.09 -3.30
N LEU A 121 14.41 6.93 -2.40
CA LEU A 121 15.46 7.95 -2.20
C LEU A 121 16.52 7.98 -3.30
N PHE A 122 16.83 6.83 -3.91
CA PHE A 122 17.81 6.71 -5.00
C PHE A 122 17.17 6.27 -6.32
N ASN A 123 15.86 6.43 -6.44
CA ASN A 123 15.12 6.15 -7.66
C ASN A 123 14.85 7.45 -8.43
N TYR A 124 15.54 7.63 -9.57
CA TYR A 124 15.40 8.85 -10.38
C TYR A 124 13.95 9.11 -10.80
N ASP A 125 13.24 8.10 -11.31
CA ASP A 125 11.87 8.26 -11.80
C ASP A 125 10.92 8.72 -10.69
N PHE A 126 11.08 8.18 -9.48
CA PHE A 126 10.29 8.56 -8.32
C PHE A 126 10.56 10.01 -7.90
N ILE A 127 11.84 10.40 -7.82
CA ILE A 127 12.24 11.77 -7.43
C ILE A 127 11.76 12.78 -8.48
N HIS A 128 11.97 12.48 -9.76
CA HIS A 128 11.53 13.32 -10.86
C HIS A 128 10.01 13.50 -10.84
N ALA A 129 9.25 12.41 -10.68
CA ALA A 129 7.80 12.44 -10.59
C ALA A 129 7.28 13.21 -9.36
N LYS A 130 8.05 13.30 -8.28
CA LYS A 130 7.69 14.04 -7.07
C LYS A 130 7.95 15.55 -7.17
N LEU A 131 8.89 15.95 -8.02
CA LEU A 131 9.29 17.35 -8.23
C LEU A 131 8.57 18.02 -9.42
N SER A 132 8.03 17.22 -10.33
CA SER A 132 7.25 17.69 -11.50
C SER A 132 5.83 18.09 -11.10
#